data_AF-A0A2S3ZVB2-F1
#
_entry.id   AF-A0A2S3ZVB2-F1
#
_cell.length_a   1.000
_cell.length_b   1.000
_cell.length_c   1.000
_cell.angle_alpha   90.00
_cell.angle_beta   90.00
_cell.angle_gamma   90.00
#
_symmetry.space_group_name_H-M   'P 1'
#
loop_
_entity.id
_entity.type
_entity.pdbx_description
1 polymer ?
#
loop_
_entity_poly.entity_id
_entity_poly.type
_entity_poly.pdbx_seq_one_letter_code
_entity_poly.pdbx_strand_id
1 'polypeptide(L)'
;MRPQSSLTAAQRLAALDLFEEGFGYYAVASKLNVSAKATRSLRERFMIWGRSTLESKPTRPVYSFEFKLALVRQFLNGEGTQSELALKHQLSSPTLEV
;
A
#
# COMPACT_ATOMS: atom_id res chain seq x y z
N MET A 1 -2.13 1.27 -0.06
CA MET A 1 -2.67 2.11 -1.17
C MET A 1 -3.05 3.49 -0.62
N ARG A 2 -2.48 4.60 -1.12
CA ARG A 2 -2.78 5.96 -0.61
C ARG A 2 -4.08 6.49 -1.23
N PRO A 3 -5.11 6.86 -0.44
CA PRO A 3 -6.38 7.38 -0.94
C PRO A 3 -6.29 8.79 -1.56
N GLN A 4 -5.17 9.51 -1.35
CA GLN A 4 -4.94 10.87 -1.89
C GLN A 4 -4.07 10.91 -3.15
N SER A 5 -3.70 9.77 -3.73
CA SER A 5 -2.94 9.81 -4.98
C SER A 5 -3.89 10.14 -6.14
N SER A 6 -3.52 11.15 -6.91
CA SER A 6 -4.24 11.64 -8.09
C SER A 6 -4.40 10.62 -9.22
N LEU A 7 -3.81 9.43 -9.10
CA LEU A 7 -3.94 8.34 -10.06
C LEU A 7 -4.82 7.24 -9.48
N THR A 8 -5.82 6.78 -10.22
CA THR A 8 -6.62 5.60 -9.86
C THR A 8 -5.77 4.32 -9.95
N ALA A 9 -6.25 3.22 -9.36
CA ALA A 9 -5.55 1.93 -9.46
C ALA A 9 -5.36 1.50 -10.93
N ALA A 10 -6.39 1.67 -11.76
CA ALA A 10 -6.34 1.38 -13.19
C ALA A 10 -5.33 2.28 -13.94
N GLN A 11 -5.30 3.58 -13.65
CA GLN A 11 -4.33 4.50 -14.27
C GLN A 11 -2.88 4.16 -13.88
N ARG A 12 -2.65 3.67 -12.67
CA ARG A 12 -1.30 3.24 -12.26
C ARG A 12 -0.86 1.98 -12.97
N LEU A 13 -1.75 1.00 -13.16
CA LEU A 13 -1.47 -0.23 -13.91
C LEU A 13 -1.12 0.10 -15.37
N ALA A 14 -1.99 0.86 -16.06
CA ALA A 14 -1.73 1.28 -17.43
C ALA A 14 -0.45 2.10 -17.59
N ALA A 15 -0.10 2.92 -16.59
CA ALA A 15 1.16 3.64 -16.59
C ALA A 15 2.38 2.71 -16.46
N LEU A 16 2.28 1.61 -15.69
CA LEU A 16 3.37 0.64 -15.59
C LEU A 16 3.58 -0.11 -16.89
N ASP A 17 2.51 -0.55 -17.56
CA ASP A 17 2.62 -1.25 -18.84
C ASP A 17 3.32 -0.35 -19.89
N LEU A 18 2.95 0.93 -19.94
CA LEU A 18 3.64 1.90 -20.81
C LEU A 18 5.10 2.15 -20.40
N PHE A 19 5.45 2.08 -19.12
CA PHE A 19 6.85 2.16 -18.70
C PHE A 19 7.65 0.91 -19.09
N GLU A 20 7.05 -0.27 -19.02
CA GLU A 20 7.63 -1.53 -19.51
C GLU A 20 7.87 -1.48 -21.02
N GLU A 21 6.96 -0.87 -21.78
CA GLU A 21 7.11 -0.57 -23.20
C GLU A 21 8.17 0.52 -23.51
N GLY A 22 8.77 1.15 -22.49
CA GLY A 22 9.84 2.13 -22.63
C GLY A 22 9.38 3.57 -22.77
N PHE A 23 8.10 3.89 -22.61
CA PHE A 23 7.61 5.26 -22.69
C PHE A 23 8.13 6.14 -21.55
N GLY A 24 8.47 7.39 -21.87
CA GLY A 24 8.78 8.42 -20.88
C GLY A 24 7.54 8.93 -20.14
N TYR A 25 7.74 9.47 -18.93
CA TYR A 25 6.62 9.92 -18.07
C TYR A 25 5.74 11.01 -18.69
N TYR A 26 6.27 11.91 -19.53
CA TYR A 26 5.47 12.91 -20.25
C TYR A 26 4.52 12.27 -21.25
N ALA A 27 4.99 11.29 -22.03
CA ALA A 27 4.16 10.57 -23.00
C ALA A 27 3.04 9.77 -22.30
N VAL A 28 3.38 9.11 -21.19
CA VAL A 28 2.39 8.37 -20.37
C VAL A 28 1.35 9.31 -19.76
N ALA A 29 1.77 10.46 -19.23
CA ALA A 29 0.85 11.45 -18.67
C ALA A 29 -0.15 11.98 -19.70
N SER A 30 0.33 12.26 -20.92
CA SER A 30 -0.52 12.68 -22.04
C SER A 30 -1.48 11.57 -22.49
N LYS A 31 -1.00 10.35 -22.67
CA LYS A 31 -1.83 9.19 -23.09
C LYS A 31 -2.95 8.88 -22.10
N LEU A 32 -2.68 9.00 -20.80
CA LEU A 32 -3.64 8.68 -19.74
C LEU A 32 -4.46 9.90 -19.26
N ASN A 33 -4.19 11.09 -19.82
CA ASN A 33 -4.78 12.36 -19.39
C ASN A 33 -4.66 12.61 -17.88
N VAL A 34 -3.45 12.43 -17.34
CA VAL A 34 -3.14 12.58 -15.90
C VAL A 34 -2.01 13.57 -15.65
N SER A 35 -1.84 13.99 -14.38
CA SER A 35 -0.77 14.89 -13.97
C SER A 35 0.62 14.32 -14.25
N ALA A 36 1.43 15.05 -15.04
CA ALA A 36 2.83 14.69 -15.31
C ALA A 36 3.68 14.53 -14.05
N LYS A 37 3.40 15.32 -13.00
CA LYS A 37 4.11 15.23 -11.71
C LYS A 37 3.83 13.90 -11.01
N ALA A 38 2.58 13.45 -11.00
CA ALA A 38 2.20 12.18 -10.41
C ALA A 38 2.80 11.00 -11.19
N THR A 39 2.79 11.08 -12.51
CA THR A 39 3.40 10.08 -13.42
C THR A 39 4.92 10.01 -13.25
N ARG A 40 5.59 11.15 -13.06
CA ARG A 40 7.04 11.21 -12.79
C ARG A 40 7.40 10.48 -11.51
N SER A 41 6.73 10.78 -10.40
CA SER A 41 6.98 10.11 -9.12
C SER A 41 6.63 8.61 -9.15
N LEU A 42 5.67 8.20 -9.99
CA LEU A 42 5.41 6.78 -10.22
C LEU A 42 6.56 6.12 -10.97
N ARG A 43 7.05 6.74 -12.05
CA ARG A 43 8.19 6.25 -12.84
C ARG A 43 9.46 6.13 -11.99
N GLU A 44 9.77 7.14 -11.17
CA GLU A 44 10.93 7.13 -10.26
C GLU A 44 10.89 5.89 -9.33
N ARG A 45 9.73 5.57 -8.76
CA ARG A 45 9.57 4.36 -7.94
C ARG A 45 9.65 3.07 -8.77
N PHE A 46 9.03 3.06 -9.95
CA PHE A 46 9.08 1.93 -10.87
C PHE A 46 10.52 1.57 -11.27
N MET A 47 11.39 2.55 -11.49
CA MET A 47 12.81 2.31 -11.79
C MET A 47 13.57 1.64 -10.63
N ILE A 48 13.11 1.79 -9.38
CA ILE A 48 13.75 1.20 -8.20
C ILE A 48 13.18 -0.20 -7.92
N TRP A 49 11.85 -0.34 -7.96
CA TRP A 49 11.14 -1.52 -7.45
C TRP A 49 10.46 -2.35 -8.53
N GLY A 50 10.49 -1.93 -9.80
CA GLY A 50 9.72 -2.55 -10.88
C GLY A 50 8.23 -2.59 -10.57
N ARG A 51 7.55 -3.68 -10.97
CA ARG A 51 6.12 -3.90 -10.73
C ARG A 51 5.72 -3.97 -9.24
N SER A 52 6.65 -4.33 -8.35
CA SER A 52 6.44 -4.28 -6.89
C SER A 52 6.20 -2.86 -6.35
N THR A 53 6.34 -1.82 -7.18
CA THR A 53 5.91 -0.45 -6.85
C THR A 53 4.44 -0.35 -6.44
N LEU A 54 3.56 -1.17 -7.02
CA LEU A 54 2.13 -1.17 -6.67
C LEU A 54 1.84 -1.95 -5.37
N GLU A 55 2.76 -2.83 -4.98
CA GLU A 55 2.70 -3.60 -3.73
C GLU A 55 3.10 -2.76 -2.52
N SER A 56 3.29 -1.44 -2.67
CA SER A 56 3.61 -0.54 -1.56
C SER A 56 2.60 -0.75 -0.43
N LYS A 57 3.05 -1.52 0.58
CA LYS A 57 2.35 -1.76 1.82
C LYS A 57 2.02 -0.40 2.41
N PRO A 58 0.78 -0.19 2.90
CA PRO A 58 0.48 1.05 3.59
C PRO A 58 1.49 1.21 4.74
N THR A 59 2.14 2.37 4.81
CA THR A 59 3.09 2.71 5.89
C THR A 59 2.42 2.70 7.28
N ARG A 60 1.09 2.65 7.31
CA ARG A 60 0.24 2.38 8.46
C ARG A 60 -0.82 1.36 8.05
N PRO A 61 -0.70 0.06 8.39
CA PRO A 61 -1.77 -0.89 8.13
C PRO A 61 -3.05 -0.43 8.85
N VAL A 62 -4.15 -0.32 8.10
CA VAL A 62 -5.47 -0.03 8.67
C VAL A 62 -6.14 -1.37 8.90
N TYR A 63 -6.29 -1.75 10.17
CA TYR A 63 -6.99 -2.96 10.57
C TYR A 63 -8.49 -2.70 10.66
N SER A 64 -9.31 -3.63 10.19
CA SER A 64 -10.77 -3.55 10.33
C SER A 64 -11.18 -3.61 11.81
N PHE A 65 -12.36 -3.08 12.13
CA PHE A 65 -12.94 -3.14 13.47
C PHE A 65 -13.02 -4.58 13.99
N GLU A 66 -13.56 -5.49 13.16
CA GLU A 66 -13.67 -6.92 13.48
C GLU A 66 -12.32 -7.56 13.80
N PHE A 67 -11.26 -7.19 13.06
CA PHE A 67 -9.92 -7.70 13.32
C PHE A 67 -9.40 -7.23 14.68
N LYS A 68 -9.55 -5.94 15.00
CA LYS A 68 -9.14 -5.42 16.32
C LYS A 68 -9.95 -6.08 17.44
N LEU A 69 -11.25 -6.25 17.25
CA LEU A 69 -12.14 -6.87 18.23
C LEU A 69 -11.77 -8.35 18.49
N ALA A 70 -11.49 -9.11 17.44
CA ALA A 70 -11.04 -10.49 17.56
C ALA A 70 -9.70 -10.60 18.31
N LEU A 71 -8.79 -9.67 18.07
CA LEU A 71 -7.48 -9.62 18.73
C LEU A 71 -7.62 -9.29 20.23
N VAL A 72 -8.47 -8.32 20.58
CA VAL A 72 -8.79 -7.97 21.98
C VAL A 72 -9.45 -9.15 22.68
N ARG A 73 -10.36 -9.88 22.02
CA ARG A 73 -10.99 -11.08 22.59
C ARG A 73 -9.98 -12.19 22.89
N GLN A 74 -9.05 -12.48 21.97
CA GLN A 74 -7.97 -13.46 22.22
C GLN A 74 -7.12 -13.07 23.42
N PHE A 75 -6.78 -11.78 23.55
CA PHE A 75 -6.05 -11.28 24.70
C PHE A 75 -6.84 -11.44 26.01
N LEU A 76 -8.12 -11.07 26.02
CA LEU A 76 -9.01 -11.21 27.19
C LEU A 76 -9.26 -12.69 27.56
N ASN A 77 -9.24 -13.60 26.59
CA ASN A 77 -9.35 -15.03 26.80
C ASN A 77 -8.05 -15.67 27.32
N GLY A 78 -6.95 -14.92 27.41
CA GLY A 78 -5.65 -15.43 27.84
C GLY A 78 -4.95 -16.30 26.79
N GLU A 79 -5.29 -16.15 25.50
CA GLU A 79 -4.67 -16.92 24.40
C GLU A 79 -3.22 -16.50 24.08
N GLY A 80 -2.69 -15.52 24.81
CA GLY A 80 -1.32 -15.06 24.74
C GLY A 80 -1.14 -13.65 25.30
N THR A 81 0.11 -13.27 25.52
CA THR A 81 0.48 -11.88 25.83
C THR A 81 0.29 -10.99 24.60
N GLN A 82 0.21 -9.67 24.82
CA GLN A 82 0.07 -8.70 23.70
C GLN A 82 1.19 -8.87 22.65
N SER A 83 2.42 -9.14 23.09
CA SER A 83 3.58 -9.37 22.23
C SER A 83 3.48 -10.65 21.41
N GLU A 84 3.02 -11.75 22.01
CA GLU A 84 2.83 -13.02 21.31
C GLU A 84 1.72 -12.93 20.27
N LEU A 85 0.62 -12.27 20.61
CA LEU A 85 -0.48 -12.01 19.68
C LEU A 85 -0.04 -11.08 18.54
N ALA A 86 0.76 -10.06 18.83
CA ALA A 86 1.32 -9.17 17.80
C ALA A 86 2.24 -9.91 16.82
N LEU A 87 3.10 -10.79 17.32
CA LEU A 87 3.96 -11.64 16.48
C LEU A 87 3.13 -12.60 15.63
N LYS A 88 2.16 -13.30 16.24
CA LYS A 88 1.23 -14.23 15.56
C LYS A 88 0.48 -13.55 14.41
N HIS A 89 0.11 -12.28 14.59
CA HIS A 89 -0.64 -11.49 13.61
C HIS A 89 0.22 -10.54 12.76
N GLN A 90 1.56 -10.63 12.85
CA GLN A 90 2.53 -9.79 12.12
C GLN A 90 2.26 -8.27 12.28
N LEU A 91 1.83 -7.86 13.46
CA LEU A 91 1.56 -6.47 13.77
C LEU A 91 2.88 -5.73 14.00
N SER A 92 2.98 -4.54 13.42
CA SER A 92 4.15 -3.67 13.60
C SER A 92 4.23 -3.02 14.99
N SER A 93 3.20 -3.20 15.83
CA SER A 93 3.17 -2.74 17.23
C SER A 93 2.33 -3.72 18.08
N PRO A 94 2.75 -4.01 19.32
CA PRO A 94 1.95 -4.79 20.26
C PRO A 94 0.84 -4.01 20.95
N THR A 95 0.78 -2.68 20.75
CA THR A 95 -0.23 -1.83 21.41
C THR A 95 -1.62 -2.13 20.87
N LEU A 96 -2.48 -2.65 21.76
CA LEU A 96 -3.92 -2.75 21.54
C LEU A 96 -4.57 -1.44 22.02
N GLU A 97 -4.87 -0.53 21.09
CA GLU A 97 -5.71 0.63 21.41
C GLU A 97 -7.17 0.18 21.51
N VAL A 98 -7.73 0.28 22.72
CA VAL A 98 -9.13 -0.02 23.06
C VAL A 98 -9.99 1.22 22.91
#